data_AF-A0AA88QP15-F1
#
_entry.id   AF-A0AA88QP15-F1
#
_cell.length_a   1.000
_cell.length_b   1.000
_cell.length_c   1.000
_cell.angle_alpha   90.00
_cell.angle_beta   90.00
_cell.angle_gamma   90.00
#
_symmetry.space_group_name_H-M   'P 1'
#
loop_
_entity.id
_entity.type
_entity.pdbx_description
1 polymer ?
#
loop_
_entity_poly.entity_id
_entity_poly.type
_entity_poly.pdbx_seq_one_letter_code
_entity_poly.pdbx_strand_id
1 'polypeptide(L)'
;MKTHDLIFAQRPYLLASRIISYDSTNIGFAPYGDYWRQLRKICITELLSIKRVQTFRRIREDEVSSLIREISVNEKESLNLSKKIFSLTYGVTARAAFGKKCDDQDVFISLVEQIIEMAAGFCVADMYPSAKFLQVISGLRARLEKVHKKVDKILEKILNEHKERISLATKTGKVEVDDKDLVDA
;
A
#
# COMPACT_ATOMS: atom_id res chain seq x y z
N MET A 1 15.55 13.81 -22.92
CA MET A 1 14.16 13.35 -22.70
C MET A 1 13.40 14.41 -21.90
N LYS A 2 12.79 15.40 -22.57
CA LYS A 2 11.94 16.43 -21.91
C LYS A 2 10.74 16.86 -22.76
N THR A 3 10.77 16.61 -24.07
CA THR A 3 9.81 17.17 -25.03
C THR A 3 8.39 16.61 -24.88
N HIS A 4 8.24 15.35 -24.47
CA HIS A 4 6.93 14.67 -24.43
C HIS A 4 6.60 14.03 -23.07
N ASP A 5 7.36 14.36 -22.03
CA ASP A 5 7.21 13.73 -20.71
C ASP A 5 5.80 13.92 -20.15
N LEU A 6 5.20 15.09 -20.38
CA LEU A 6 3.83 15.38 -19.96
C LEU A 6 2.78 14.52 -20.68
N ILE A 7 2.99 14.24 -21.97
CA ILE A 7 2.08 13.42 -22.78
C ILE A 7 2.07 11.99 -22.25
N PHE A 8 3.23 11.46 -21.87
CA PHE A 8 3.37 10.11 -21.33
C PHE A 8 3.15 10.03 -19.81
N ALA A 9 2.98 11.16 -19.13
CA ALA A 9 2.67 11.18 -17.70
C ALA A 9 1.21 10.81 -17.40
N GLN A 10 0.32 10.86 -18.41
CA GLN A 10 -1.09 10.55 -18.23
C GLN A 10 -1.32 9.07 -17.91
N ARG A 11 -2.26 8.78 -17.01
CA ARG A 11 -2.63 7.41 -16.64
C ARG A 11 -3.80 6.89 -17.48
N PRO A 12 -3.74 5.65 -17.99
CA PRO A 12 -4.85 5.05 -18.70
C PRO A 12 -6.03 4.76 -17.76
N TYR A 13 -7.22 4.61 -18.33
CA TYR A 13 -8.38 4.14 -17.60
C TYR A 13 -8.17 2.69 -17.17
N LEU A 14 -8.40 2.41 -15.87
CA LEU A 14 -8.40 1.06 -15.33
C LEU A 14 -9.51 0.94 -14.28
N LEU A 15 -10.47 0.03 -14.50
CA LEU A 15 -11.58 -0.19 -13.57
C LEU A 15 -11.09 -0.59 -12.17
N ALA A 16 -10.05 -1.44 -12.12
CA ALA A 16 -9.42 -1.85 -10.86
C ALA A 16 -8.89 -0.64 -10.09
N SER A 17 -8.23 0.30 -10.76
CA SER A 17 -7.75 1.51 -10.09
C SER A 17 -8.90 2.37 -9.55
N ARG A 18 -9.96 2.57 -10.34
CA ARG A 18 -11.12 3.36 -9.92
C ARG A 18 -11.81 2.80 -8.69
N ILE A 19 -11.95 1.47 -8.60
CA ILE A 19 -12.62 0.84 -7.47
C ILE A 19 -11.68 0.75 -6.26
N ILE A 20 -10.48 0.23 -6.44
CA ILE A 20 -9.55 -0.02 -5.33
C ILE A 20 -8.97 1.29 -4.76
N SER A 21 -8.76 2.30 -5.61
CA SER A 21 -8.02 3.52 -5.27
C SER A 21 -8.92 4.76 -5.23
N TYR A 22 -10.17 4.60 -4.80
CA TYR A 22 -11.14 5.70 -4.61
C TYR A 22 -11.21 6.64 -5.81
N ASP A 23 -11.70 6.13 -6.93
CA ASP A 23 -11.76 6.81 -8.23
C ASP A 23 -10.39 7.24 -8.79
N SER A 24 -9.36 6.40 -8.56
CA SER A 24 -7.98 6.64 -8.99
C SER A 24 -7.37 7.90 -8.35
N THR A 25 -7.68 8.23 -7.10
CA THR A 25 -7.12 9.42 -6.43
C THR A 25 -5.78 9.15 -5.73
N ASN A 26 -5.17 7.97 -5.89
CA ASN A 26 -3.88 7.67 -5.27
C ASN A 26 -2.67 8.18 -6.10
N ILE A 27 -1.48 8.12 -5.49
CA ILE A 27 -0.22 8.57 -6.12
C ILE A 27 0.18 7.77 -7.39
N GLY A 28 -0.28 6.52 -7.49
CA GLY A 28 0.05 5.63 -8.59
C GLY A 28 -0.76 5.90 -9.86
N PHE A 29 -2.06 6.16 -9.71
CA PHE A 29 -3.02 6.16 -10.81
C PHE A 29 -3.78 7.48 -11.02
N ALA A 30 -3.62 8.47 -10.14
CA ALA A 30 -4.24 9.77 -10.37
C ALA A 30 -3.78 10.39 -11.70
N PRO A 31 -4.72 10.95 -12.49
CA PRO A 31 -4.39 11.71 -13.68
C PRO A 31 -3.36 12.79 -13.36
N TYR A 32 -2.46 13.06 -14.31
CA TYR A 32 -1.49 14.11 -14.12
C TYR A 32 -2.20 15.47 -14.04
N GLY A 33 -1.90 16.25 -13.00
CA GLY A 33 -2.52 17.53 -12.73
C GLY A 33 -2.04 18.11 -11.41
N ASP A 34 -2.63 19.23 -10.96
CA ASP A 34 -2.24 19.90 -9.71
C ASP A 34 -2.35 18.98 -8.50
N TYR A 35 -3.43 18.22 -8.41
CA TYR A 35 -3.65 17.25 -7.33
C TYR A 35 -2.52 16.23 -7.24
N TRP A 36 -2.20 15.54 -8.35
CA TRP A 36 -1.13 14.54 -8.36
C TRP A 36 0.25 15.16 -8.10
N ARG A 37 0.51 16.37 -8.63
CA ARG A 37 1.77 17.10 -8.35
C ARG A 37 1.92 17.41 -6.87
N GLN A 38 0.85 17.87 -6.22
CA GLN A 38 0.83 18.15 -4.79
C GLN A 38 1.04 16.88 -3.97
N LEU A 39 0.29 15.81 -4.28
CA LEU A 39 0.44 14.52 -3.61
C LEU A 39 1.87 13.97 -3.74
N ARG A 40 2.44 14.02 -4.96
CA ARG A 40 3.83 13.62 -5.23
C ARG A 40 4.82 14.45 -4.42
N LYS A 41 4.62 15.78 -4.34
CA LYS A 41 5.47 16.67 -3.56
C LYS A 41 5.48 16.24 -2.09
N ILE A 42 4.31 16.05 -1.48
CA ILE A 42 4.16 15.59 -0.08
C ILE A 42 4.88 14.25 0.12
N CYS A 43 4.65 13.27 -0.76
CA CYS A 43 5.31 11.97 -0.65
C CYS A 43 6.84 12.09 -0.67
N ILE A 44 7.40 12.92 -1.56
CA ILE A 44 8.86 13.05 -1.70
C ILE A 44 9.48 13.90 -0.59
N THR A 45 8.83 14.98 -0.16
CA THR A 45 9.40 15.91 0.81
C THR A 45 9.19 15.47 2.25
N GLU A 46 8.05 14.84 2.56
CA GLU A 46 7.70 14.49 3.94
C GLU A 46 7.88 13.00 4.22
N LEU A 47 7.29 12.14 3.38
CA LEU A 47 7.20 10.69 3.66
C LEU A 47 8.47 9.93 3.25
N LEU A 48 9.07 10.30 2.11
CA LEU A 48 10.19 9.60 1.48
C LEU A 48 11.46 10.48 1.41
N SER A 49 11.54 11.50 2.26
CA SER A 49 12.78 12.29 2.37
C SER A 49 13.93 11.44 2.89
N ILE A 50 15.16 11.80 2.54
CA ILE A 50 16.36 11.08 2.98
C ILE A 50 16.38 10.94 4.51
N LYS A 51 16.05 12.02 5.22
CA LYS A 51 15.98 12.03 6.69
C LYS A 51 14.94 11.04 7.20
N ARG A 52 13.71 11.08 6.66
CA ARG A 52 12.63 10.17 7.07
C ARG A 52 12.94 8.71 6.74
N VAL A 53 13.53 8.41 5.59
CA VAL A 53 13.92 7.04 5.24
C VAL A 53 15.01 6.49 6.16
N GLN A 54 15.90 7.36 6.65
CA GLN A 54 16.95 7.00 7.60
C GLN A 54 16.40 6.68 9.00
N THR A 55 15.33 7.33 9.46
CA THR A 55 14.73 7.00 10.77
C THR A 55 14.20 5.56 10.80
N PHE A 56 13.69 5.05 9.67
CA PHE A 56 13.22 3.66 9.54
C PHE A 56 14.33 2.63 9.31
N ARG A 57 15.61 2.98 9.50
CA ARG A 57 16.73 2.05 9.31
C ARG A 57 16.62 0.83 10.23
N ARG A 58 16.33 1.05 11.52
CA ARG A 58 16.20 -0.04 12.51
C ARG A 58 15.10 -1.03 12.12
N ILE A 59 13.96 -0.54 11.64
CA ILE A 59 12.86 -1.39 11.13
C ILE A 59 13.37 -2.33 10.04
N ARG A 60 14.14 -1.82 9.06
CA ARG A 60 14.69 -2.66 7.98
C ARG A 60 15.70 -3.67 8.50
N GLU A 61 16.60 -3.26 9.40
CA GLU A 61 17.60 -4.15 9.99
C GLU A 61 16.95 -5.27 10.80
N ASP A 62 15.92 -4.96 11.61
CA ASP A 62 15.16 -5.93 12.39
C ASP A 62 14.46 -6.96 11.50
N GLU A 63 13.72 -6.50 10.49
CA GLU A 63 12.94 -7.39 9.62
C GLU A 63 13.84 -8.30 8.78
N VAL A 64 14.95 -7.77 8.26
CA VAL A 64 15.95 -8.56 7.53
C VAL A 64 16.64 -9.56 8.44
N SER A 65 17.01 -9.17 9.66
CA SER A 65 17.62 -10.07 10.64
C SER A 65 16.67 -11.21 11.02
N SER A 66 15.38 -10.91 11.17
CA SER A 66 14.34 -11.92 11.42
C SER A 66 14.25 -12.93 10.26
N LEU A 67 14.28 -12.45 9.02
CA LEU A 67 14.28 -13.33 7.84
C LEU A 67 15.54 -14.20 7.76
N ILE A 68 16.72 -13.63 7.98
CA ILE A 68 17.99 -14.38 7.97
C ILE A 68 17.96 -15.49 9.02
N ARG A 69 17.51 -15.17 10.24
CA ARG A 69 17.37 -16.15 11.32
C ARG A 69 16.40 -17.28 10.95
N GLU A 70 15.28 -16.95 10.32
CA GLU A 70 14.34 -17.95 9.85
C GLU A 70 14.95 -18.87 8.78
N ILE A 71 15.72 -18.31 7.84
CA ILE A 71 16.43 -19.09 6.82
C ILE A 71 17.47 -20.01 7.47
N SER A 72 18.26 -19.51 8.43
CA SER A 72 19.32 -20.29 9.09
C SER A 72 18.77 -21.45 9.93
N VAL A 73 17.56 -21.33 10.50
CA VAL A 73 16.95 -22.42 11.26
C VAL A 73 16.43 -23.53 10.35
N ASN A 74 16.09 -23.20 9.10
CA ASN A 74 15.45 -24.10 8.14
C ASN A 74 16.40 -24.54 7.01
N GLU A 75 17.71 -24.66 7.28
CA GLU A 75 18.74 -24.98 6.27
C GLU A 75 18.47 -26.25 5.45
N LYS A 76 17.74 -27.21 6.03
CA LYS A 76 17.45 -28.50 5.39
C LYS A 76 16.08 -28.56 4.71
N GLU A 77 15.29 -27.49 4.77
CA GLU A 77 13.93 -27.43 4.23
C GLU A 77 13.84 -26.54 2.99
N SER A 78 12.94 -26.89 2.06
CA SER A 78 12.65 -26.02 0.92
C SER A 78 11.79 -24.83 1.37
N LEU A 79 12.35 -23.63 1.35
CA LEU A 79 11.65 -22.39 1.70
C LEU A 79 11.06 -21.69 0.46
N ASN A 80 9.80 -21.24 0.57
CA ASN A 80 9.21 -20.37 -0.44
C ASN A 80 9.69 -18.92 -0.22
N LEU A 81 10.79 -18.56 -0.87
CA LEU A 81 11.39 -17.23 -0.74
C LEU A 81 10.46 -16.09 -1.17
N SER A 82 9.58 -16.30 -2.16
CA SER A 82 8.61 -15.29 -2.57
C SER A 82 7.70 -14.89 -1.41
N LYS A 83 7.09 -15.87 -0.71
CA LYS A 83 6.26 -15.60 0.47
C LYS A 83 7.04 -14.88 1.58
N LYS A 84 8.31 -15.27 1.78
CA LYS A 84 9.18 -14.65 2.78
C LYS A 84 9.52 -13.20 2.45
N ILE A 85 9.81 -12.90 1.18
CA ILE A 85 10.09 -11.54 0.70
C ILE A 85 8.83 -10.66 0.79
N PHE A 86 7.64 -11.20 0.46
CA PHE A 86 6.38 -10.47 0.65
C PHE A 86 6.14 -10.14 2.13
N SER A 87 6.34 -11.11 3.02
CA SER A 87 6.22 -10.89 4.47
C SER A 87 7.22 -9.84 4.99
N LEU A 88 8.49 -9.91 4.54
CA LEU A 88 9.52 -8.90 4.85
C LEU A 88 9.08 -7.50 4.37
N THR A 89 8.66 -7.39 3.11
CA THR A 89 8.27 -6.11 2.50
C THR A 89 7.06 -5.51 3.21
N TYR A 90 6.06 -6.34 3.53
CA TYR A 90 4.92 -5.93 4.34
C TYR A 90 5.35 -5.52 5.74
N GLY A 91 6.20 -6.29 6.42
CA GLY A 91 6.67 -5.99 7.77
C GLY A 91 7.36 -4.63 7.85
N VAL A 92 8.26 -4.35 6.91
CA VAL A 92 8.93 -3.05 6.79
C VAL A 92 7.91 -1.94 6.53
N THR A 93 7.02 -2.14 5.57
CA THR A 93 6.04 -1.12 5.17
C THR A 93 5.03 -0.82 6.28
N ALA A 94 4.48 -1.85 6.92
CA ALA A 94 3.50 -1.71 7.99
C ALA A 94 4.09 -1.06 9.23
N ARG A 95 5.32 -1.44 9.64
CA ARG A 95 5.99 -0.78 10.76
C ARG A 95 6.37 0.66 10.44
N ALA A 96 6.82 0.95 9.22
CA ALA A 96 7.12 2.34 8.82
C ALA A 96 5.84 3.18 8.72
N ALA A 97 4.75 2.61 8.20
CA ALA A 97 3.52 3.33 7.94
C ALA A 97 2.64 3.49 9.19
N PHE A 98 2.53 2.45 10.03
CA PHE A 98 1.54 2.36 11.11
C PHE A 98 2.17 2.11 12.50
N GLY A 99 3.51 2.12 12.57
CA GLY A 99 4.30 1.84 13.76
C GLY A 99 4.35 0.35 14.14
N LYS A 100 3.44 -0.48 13.63
CA LYS A 100 3.34 -1.91 13.97
C LYS A 100 2.83 -2.75 12.81
N LYS A 101 3.02 -4.07 12.91
CA LYS A 101 2.37 -5.04 12.03
C LYS A 101 0.91 -5.19 12.44
N CYS A 102 0.01 -5.31 11.47
CA CYS A 102 -1.38 -5.67 11.71
C CYS A 102 -1.52 -7.20 11.82
N ASP A 103 -2.40 -7.67 12.71
CA ASP A 103 -2.72 -9.10 12.88
C ASP A 103 -3.25 -9.73 11.59
N ASP A 104 -3.89 -8.93 10.75
CA ASP A 104 -4.47 -9.34 9.47
C ASP A 104 -3.45 -9.35 8.31
N GLN A 105 -2.14 -9.46 8.62
CA GLN A 105 -1.03 -9.40 7.66
C GLN A 105 -1.22 -10.36 6.47
N ASP A 106 -1.39 -11.65 6.73
CA ASP A 106 -1.46 -12.66 5.66
C ASP A 106 -2.69 -12.45 4.78
N VAL A 107 -3.80 -12.02 5.40
CA VAL A 107 -5.03 -11.65 4.69
C VAL A 107 -4.78 -10.43 3.82
N PHE A 108 -4.11 -9.41 4.33
CA PHE A 108 -3.80 -8.20 3.58
C PHE A 108 -2.89 -8.49 2.38
N ILE A 109 -1.81 -9.26 2.57
CA ILE A 109 -0.90 -9.68 1.49
C ILE A 109 -1.68 -10.42 0.40
N SER A 110 -2.52 -11.39 0.78
CA SER A 110 -3.34 -12.14 -0.18
C SER A 110 -4.34 -11.27 -0.94
N LEU A 111 -4.92 -10.25 -0.29
CA LEU A 111 -5.82 -9.30 -0.96
C LEU A 111 -5.06 -8.41 -1.94
N VAL A 112 -3.85 -7.96 -1.59
CA VAL A 112 -2.99 -7.18 -2.49
C VAL A 112 -2.58 -8.00 -3.71
N GLU A 113 -2.21 -9.27 -3.53
CA GLU A 113 -1.91 -10.17 -4.65
C GLU A 113 -3.12 -10.32 -5.59
N GLN A 114 -4.33 -10.53 -5.04
CA GLN A 114 -5.57 -10.60 -5.82
C GLN A 114 -5.85 -9.29 -6.57
N ILE A 115 -5.59 -8.14 -5.96
CA ILE A 115 -5.74 -6.83 -6.61
C ILE A 115 -4.78 -6.74 -7.80
N ILE A 116 -3.51 -7.09 -7.61
CA ILE A 116 -2.49 -7.04 -8.66
C ILE A 116 -2.87 -7.97 -9.82
N GLU A 117 -3.30 -9.20 -9.53
CA GLU A 117 -3.75 -10.15 -10.54
C GLU A 117 -4.93 -9.59 -11.36
N MET A 118 -5.95 -9.03 -10.69
CA MET A 118 -7.11 -8.43 -11.36
C MET A 118 -6.76 -7.17 -12.14
N ALA A 119 -5.80 -6.38 -11.67
CA ALA A 119 -5.38 -5.13 -12.31
C ALA A 119 -4.43 -5.36 -13.49
N ALA A 120 -3.64 -6.44 -13.46
CA ALA A 120 -2.70 -6.81 -14.53
C ALA A 120 -3.37 -7.62 -15.65
N GLY A 121 -4.53 -8.24 -15.37
CA GLY A 121 -5.27 -9.04 -16.34
C GLY A 121 -5.90 -8.20 -17.45
N PHE A 122 -6.11 -8.81 -18.62
CA PHE A 122 -6.85 -8.19 -19.73
C PHE A 122 -8.34 -8.09 -19.38
N CYS A 123 -8.91 -6.89 -19.48
CA CYS A 123 -10.36 -6.68 -19.34
C CYS A 123 -10.93 -5.87 -20.52
N VAL A 124 -11.94 -6.42 -21.19
CA VAL A 124 -12.67 -5.73 -22.26
C VAL A 124 -13.34 -4.45 -21.74
N ALA A 125 -13.73 -4.41 -20.46
CA ALA A 125 -14.34 -3.24 -19.87
C ALA A 125 -13.35 -2.06 -19.67
N ASP A 126 -12.04 -2.32 -19.66
CA ASP A 126 -11.01 -1.28 -19.65
C ASP A 126 -10.77 -0.71 -21.05
N MET A 127 -10.95 -1.52 -22.09
CA MET A 127 -10.86 -1.10 -23.50
C MET A 127 -12.08 -0.26 -23.94
N TYR A 128 -13.26 -0.56 -23.38
CA TYR A 128 -14.52 0.10 -23.71
C TYR A 128 -15.19 0.69 -22.45
N PRO A 129 -14.59 1.71 -21.81
CA PRO A 129 -15.07 2.24 -20.54
C PRO A 129 -16.46 2.87 -20.61
N SER A 130 -16.91 3.30 -21.80
CA SER A 130 -18.26 3.79 -22.06
C SER A 130 -19.32 2.70 -21.97
N ALA A 131 -18.98 1.45 -22.29
CA ALA A 131 -19.87 0.29 -22.25
C ALA A 131 -19.93 -0.31 -20.83
N LYS A 132 -20.51 0.44 -19.88
CA LYS A 132 -20.56 0.10 -18.45
C LYS A 132 -21.12 -1.29 -18.13
N PHE A 133 -22.01 -1.82 -18.98
CA PHE A 133 -22.58 -3.16 -18.80
C PHE A 133 -21.51 -4.27 -18.87
N LEU A 134 -20.40 -4.07 -19.61
CA LEU A 134 -19.29 -5.03 -19.68
C LEU A 134 -18.59 -5.22 -18.33
N GLN A 135 -18.56 -4.18 -17.50
CA GLN A 135 -18.01 -4.23 -16.15
C GLN A 135 -18.83 -5.16 -15.24
N VAL A 136 -20.15 -5.24 -15.49
CA VAL A 136 -21.10 -6.05 -14.72
C VAL A 136 -21.12 -7.49 -15.25
N ILE A 137 -21.23 -7.68 -16.57
CA ILE A 137 -21.30 -9.01 -17.19
C ILE A 137 -20.00 -9.81 -16.98
N SER A 138 -18.84 -9.15 -17.02
CA SER A 138 -17.56 -9.81 -16.74
C SER A 138 -17.39 -10.25 -15.29
N GLY A 139 -18.24 -9.78 -14.37
CA GLY A 139 -18.11 -10.01 -12.92
C GLY A 139 -16.90 -9.33 -12.26
N LEU A 140 -16.05 -8.65 -13.03
CA LEU A 140 -14.83 -8.00 -12.53
C LEU A 140 -15.15 -6.93 -11.50
N ARG A 141 -16.18 -6.11 -11.74
CA ARG A 141 -16.61 -5.07 -10.80
C ARG A 141 -17.00 -5.64 -9.44
N ALA A 142 -17.83 -6.67 -9.42
CA ALA A 142 -18.28 -7.30 -8.17
C ALA A 142 -17.10 -7.91 -7.39
N ARG A 143 -16.15 -8.53 -8.09
CA ARG A 143 -14.92 -9.06 -7.47
C ARG A 143 -14.06 -7.95 -6.87
N LEU A 144 -13.82 -6.87 -7.62
CA LEU A 144 -13.06 -5.71 -7.16
C LEU A 144 -13.72 -5.02 -5.96
N GLU A 145 -15.03 -4.80 -5.99
CA GLU A 145 -15.77 -4.20 -4.87
C GLU A 145 -15.73 -5.08 -3.61
N LYS A 146 -15.80 -6.41 -3.77
CA LYS A 146 -15.67 -7.35 -2.65
C LYS A 146 -14.27 -7.29 -2.01
N VAL A 147 -13.23 -7.23 -2.83
CA VAL A 147 -11.84 -7.11 -2.35
C VAL A 147 -11.59 -5.75 -1.73
N HIS A 148 -12.06 -4.66 -2.36
CA HIS A 148 -11.98 -3.30 -1.84
C HIS A 148 -12.56 -3.22 -0.43
N LYS A 149 -13.79 -3.72 -0.20
CA LYS A 149 -14.42 -3.72 1.14
C LYS A 149 -13.60 -4.43 2.21
N LYS A 150 -12.90 -5.51 1.85
CA LYS A 150 -12.05 -6.24 2.79
C LYS A 150 -10.79 -5.45 3.14
N VAL A 151 -10.14 -4.85 2.13
CA VAL A 151 -8.97 -3.99 2.33
C VAL A 151 -9.34 -2.76 3.16
N ASP A 152 -10.44 -2.10 2.81
CA ASP A 152 -10.96 -0.91 3.49
C ASP A 152 -11.21 -1.19 4.98
N LYS A 153 -11.81 -2.34 5.32
CA LYS A 153 -12.01 -2.77 6.71
C LYS A 153 -10.68 -2.93 7.49
N ILE A 154 -9.65 -3.48 6.84
CA ILE A 154 -8.33 -3.64 7.49
C ILE A 154 -7.68 -2.27 7.70
N LEU A 155 -7.71 -1.39 6.69
CA LEU A 155 -7.16 -0.04 6.80
C LEU A 155 -7.92 0.82 7.82
N GLU A 156 -9.23 0.69 7.89
CA GLU A 156 -10.07 1.38 8.89
C GLU A 156 -9.74 0.91 10.31
N LYS A 157 -9.56 -0.40 10.53
CA LYS A 157 -9.09 -0.95 11.81
C LYS A 157 -7.74 -0.32 12.21
N ILE A 158 -6.77 -0.31 11.30
CA ILE A 158 -5.43 0.27 11.54
C ILE A 158 -5.54 1.76 11.88
N LEU A 159 -6.36 2.51 11.13
CA LEU A 159 -6.56 3.94 11.35
C LEU A 159 -7.19 4.23 12.71
N ASN A 160 -8.19 3.44 13.12
CA ASN A 160 -8.86 3.60 14.40
C ASN A 160 -7.91 3.29 15.56
N GLU A 161 -7.15 2.19 15.49
CA GLU A 161 -6.14 1.85 16.49
C GLU A 161 -5.07 2.94 16.61
N HIS A 162 -4.65 3.55 15.50
CA HIS A 162 -3.70 4.65 15.49
C HIS A 162 -4.28 5.91 16.16
N LYS A 163 -5.52 6.29 15.85
CA LYS A 163 -6.22 7.42 16.50
C LYS A 163 -6.37 7.23 18.01
N GLU A 164 -6.71 6.02 18.45
CA GLU A 164 -6.83 5.69 19.88
C GLU A 164 -5.48 5.84 20.60
N ARG A 165 -4.39 5.39 19.97
CA ARG A 165 -3.03 5.53 20.50
C ARG A 165 -2.63 7.00 20.69
N ILE A 166 -2.87 7.86 19.70
CA ILE A 166 -2.62 9.30 19.79
C ILE A 166 -3.43 9.93 20.93
N SER A 167 -4.71 9.57 21.03
CA SER A 167 -5.60 10.05 22.10
C SER A 167 -5.07 9.69 23.49
N LEU A 168 -4.59 8.47 23.67
CA LEU A 168 -3.99 8.00 24.93
C LEU A 168 -2.65 8.68 25.23
N ALA A 169 -1.78 8.86 24.23
CA ALA A 169 -0.51 9.56 24.38
C ALA A 169 -0.71 11.02 24.82
N THR A 170 -1.70 11.69 24.23
CA THR A 170 -2.07 13.08 24.57
C THR A 170 -2.55 13.18 26.03
N LYS A 171 -3.33 12.21 26.52
CA LYS A 171 -3.82 12.17 27.90
C LYS A 171 -2.74 11.87 28.94
N THR A 172 -1.70 11.13 28.57
CA THR A 172 -0.66 10.65 29.48
C THR A 172 0.61 11.50 29.47
N GLY A 173 0.71 12.49 28.58
CA GLY A 173 1.86 13.40 28.48
C GLY A 173 3.14 12.75 27.95
N LYS A 174 3.09 11.50 27.49
CA LYS A 174 4.20 10.77 26.88
C LYS A 174 4.08 10.82 25.36
N VAL A 175 4.62 11.86 24.74
CA VAL A 175 4.86 11.86 23.29
C VAL A 175 6.34 11.54 23.09
N GLU A 176 6.66 10.25 22.98
CA GLU A 176 8.01 9.85 22.58
C GLU A 176 8.20 10.17 21.09
N VAL A 177 9.12 11.08 20.81
CA VAL A 177 9.41 11.62 19.46
C VAL A 177 10.04 10.56 18.54
N ASP A 178 10.55 9.47 19.10
CA ASP A 178 11.31 8.42 18.40
C ASP A 178 10.43 7.36 17.70
N ASP A 179 9.12 7.40 17.89
CA ASP A 179 8.15 6.40 17.41
C ASP A 179 7.20 6.92 16.32
N LYS A 180 7.54 8.07 15.69
CA LYS A 180 6.70 8.67 14.64
C LYS A 180 6.67 7.82 13.38
N ASP A 181 5.50 7.32 13.04
CA ASP A 181 5.24 6.60 11.79
C ASP A 181 4.89 7.58 10.65
N LEU A 182 4.52 7.04 9.47
CA LEU A 182 4.14 7.88 8.32
C LEU A 182 2.73 8.45 8.44
N VAL A 183 1.84 7.87 9.24
CA VAL A 183 0.48 8.40 9.48
C VAL A 183 0.53 9.58 10.46
N ASP A 184 1.56 9.67 11.29
CA ASP A 184 1.84 10.82 12.16
C ASP A 184 2.38 12.07 11.42
N ALA A 185 2.64 11.98 10.11
CA ALA A 185 3.35 13.00 9.32
C ALA A 185 2.47 14.18 8.89
#